data_AF-A0A8X6JSR5-F1
#
_entry.id   AF-A0A8X6JSR5-F1
#
_cell.length_a   1.000
_cell.length_b   1.000
_cell.length_c   1.000
_cell.angle_alpha   90.00
_cell.angle_beta   90.00
_cell.angle_gamma   90.00
#
_symmetry.space_group_name_H-M   'P 1'
#
loop_
_entity.id
_entity.type
_entity.pdbx_description
1 polymer ?
#
loop_
_entity_poly.entity_id
_entity_poly.type
_entity_poly.pdbx_seq_one_letter_code
_entity_poly.pdbx_strand_id
1 'polypeptide(L)'
;MPPAAVLLNKHMCPMVTPGVPPVPHASGGMIMLGCPTVLIGKFPAARMGDMMLCNGPPPHPDTIVKGSATVLIGKKPAARLGDTTGMGGMILQGCPTVIIGG
;
A
#
# COMPACT_ATOMS: atom_id res chain seq x y z
N MET A 1 -14.27 -3.18 9.33
CA MET A 1 -13.90 -2.17 8.33
C MET A 1 -12.48 -1.71 8.62
N PRO A 2 -11.53 -1.85 7.68
CA PRO A 2 -10.13 -1.52 7.94
C PRO A 2 -9.82 -0.01 7.81
N PRO A 3 -8.76 0.47 8.48
CA PRO A 3 -8.21 1.82 8.30
C PRO A 3 -7.83 2.13 6.86
N ALA A 4 -8.01 3.39 6.44
CA ALA A 4 -7.62 3.89 5.12
C ALA A 4 -6.10 3.91 4.95
N ALA A 5 -5.58 3.42 3.83
CA ALA A 5 -4.16 3.55 3.51
C ALA A 5 -3.85 4.95 2.95
N VAL A 6 -2.68 5.49 3.29
CA VAL A 6 -2.20 6.80 2.85
C VAL A 6 -0.76 6.72 2.37
N LEU A 7 -0.30 7.79 1.72
CA LEU A 7 1.11 7.97 1.35
C LEU A 7 2.04 7.63 2.53
N LEU A 8 3.17 7.00 2.23
CA LEU A 8 4.18 6.55 3.20
C LEU A 8 3.76 5.39 4.11
N ASN A 9 2.53 4.86 4.02
CA ASN A 9 2.18 3.63 4.73
C ASN A 9 2.97 2.45 4.18
N LYS A 10 3.40 1.58 5.10
CA LYS A 10 4.20 0.40 4.75
C LYS A 10 3.36 -0.74 4.20
N HIS A 11 3.97 -1.55 3.34
CA HIS A 11 3.46 -2.86 2.94
C HIS A 11 4.41 -3.98 3.35
N MET A 12 3.88 -5.19 3.42
CA MET A 12 4.65 -6.42 3.48
C MET A 12 4.85 -6.93 2.07
N CYS A 13 6.08 -7.24 1.69
CA CYS A 13 6.39 -7.97 0.47
C CYS A 13 6.90 -9.37 0.82
N PRO A 14 6.26 -10.44 0.31
CA PRO A 14 6.66 -11.82 0.58
C PRO A 14 7.88 -12.26 -0.25
N MET A 15 8.34 -11.41 -1.19
CA MET A 15 9.49 -11.75 -2.02
C MET A 15 10.78 -11.80 -1.19
N VAL A 16 11.70 -12.63 -1.66
CA VAL A 16 13.03 -12.80 -1.09
C VAL A 16 14.02 -12.57 -2.22
N THR A 17 15.02 -11.73 -1.96
CA THR A 17 16.12 -11.55 -2.89
C THR A 17 17.03 -12.78 -2.83
N PRO A 18 17.31 -13.43 -3.97
CA PRO A 18 18.26 -14.54 -4.02
C PRO A 18 19.66 -14.10 -3.53
N GLY A 19 20.25 -14.87 -2.62
CA GLY A 19 21.55 -14.57 -2.01
C GLY A 19 21.91 -15.60 -0.93
N VAL A 20 23.13 -15.53 -0.40
CA VAL A 20 23.59 -16.37 0.72
C VAL A 20 24.06 -15.47 1.86
N PRO A 21 23.25 -15.29 2.93
CA PRO A 21 21.89 -15.80 3.12
C PRO A 21 20.84 -15.06 2.24
N PRO A 22 19.68 -15.66 1.96
CA PRO A 22 18.58 -14.98 1.28
C PRO A 22 18.09 -13.78 2.10
N VAL A 23 17.74 -12.67 1.43
CA VAL A 23 17.31 -11.44 2.10
C VAL A 23 15.79 -11.24 1.89
N PRO A 24 14.95 -11.39 2.92
CA PRO A 24 13.52 -11.12 2.81
C PRO A 24 13.25 -9.63 2.60
N HIS A 25 12.34 -9.28 1.70
CA HIS A 25 11.87 -7.89 1.56
C HIS A 25 11.06 -7.42 2.78
N ALA A 26 10.27 -8.34 3.36
CA ALA A 26 9.52 -8.14 4.59
C ALA A 26 8.72 -6.81 4.60
N SER A 27 8.63 -6.17 5.77
CA SER A 27 7.88 -4.92 6.01
C SER A 27 8.74 -3.67 5.77
N GLY A 28 9.31 -3.54 4.59
CA GLY A 28 10.22 -2.43 4.26
C GLY A 28 9.62 -1.33 3.41
N GLY A 29 8.77 -1.68 2.44
CA GLY A 29 8.36 -0.78 1.37
C GLY A 29 7.22 0.16 1.74
N MET A 30 7.09 1.27 1.02
CA MET A 30 6.12 2.34 1.30
C MET A 30 5.33 2.76 0.06
N ILE A 31 4.11 3.24 0.28
CA ILE A 31 3.29 3.86 -0.77
C ILE A 31 3.93 5.19 -1.20
N MET A 32 4.24 5.31 -2.49
CA MET A 32 4.96 6.46 -3.06
C MET A 32 4.06 7.41 -3.83
N LEU A 33 2.91 6.92 -4.31
CA LEU A 33 1.90 7.71 -4.99
C LEU A 33 0.56 7.60 -4.26
N GLY A 34 -0.19 8.68 -4.29
CA GLY A 34 -1.54 8.75 -3.73
C GLY A 34 -2.39 9.74 -4.50
N CYS A 35 -3.64 9.93 -4.08
CA CYS A 35 -4.54 10.93 -4.62
C CYS A 35 -4.16 12.34 -4.11
N PRO A 36 -3.69 13.26 -4.97
CA PRO A 36 -3.26 14.60 -4.51
C PRO A 36 -4.44 15.47 -4.03
N THR A 37 -5.66 15.17 -4.46
CA THR A 37 -6.86 15.97 -4.15
C THR A 37 -7.58 15.52 -2.88
N VAL A 38 -7.30 14.32 -2.37
CA VAL A 38 -7.97 13.77 -1.18
C VAL A 38 -6.92 13.44 -0.14
N LEU A 39 -6.95 14.18 0.96
CA LEU A 39 -6.02 14.01 2.07
C LEU A 39 -6.71 13.29 3.23
N ILE A 40 -6.10 12.21 3.69
CA ILE A 40 -6.50 11.45 4.88
C ILE A 40 -5.36 11.56 5.89
N GLY A 41 -5.65 12.02 7.11
CA GLY A 41 -4.61 12.22 8.13
C GLY A 41 -3.50 13.21 7.71
N LYS A 42 -3.81 14.17 6.83
CA LYS A 42 -2.88 15.13 6.19
C LYS A 42 -1.94 14.53 5.13
N PHE A 43 -2.14 13.28 4.74
CA PHE A 43 -1.37 12.63 3.67
C PHE A 43 -2.29 12.30 2.48
N PRO A 44 -1.77 12.31 1.23
CA PRO A 44 -2.51 11.84 0.07
C PRO A 44 -3.07 10.42 0.29
N ALA A 45 -4.36 10.23 0.03
CA ALA A 45 -5.02 8.94 0.20
C ALA A 45 -4.57 7.94 -0.86
N ALA A 46 -4.26 6.71 -0.46
CA ALA A 46 -3.85 5.65 -1.38
C ALA A 46 -5.05 4.97 -2.03
N ARG A 47 -4.86 4.47 -3.25
CA ARG A 47 -5.89 3.85 -4.09
C ARG A 47 -5.34 2.64 -4.83
N MET A 48 -6.24 1.81 -5.32
CA MET A 48 -5.90 0.76 -6.27
C MET A 48 -5.20 1.36 -7.50
N GLY A 49 -4.09 0.75 -7.88
CA GLY A 49 -3.22 1.19 -8.97
C GLY A 49 -2.21 2.27 -8.58
N ASP A 50 -2.19 2.75 -7.33
CA ASP A 50 -1.11 3.63 -6.88
C ASP A 50 0.18 2.80 -6.66
N MET A 51 1.32 3.43 -7.00
CA MET A 51 2.64 2.81 -6.93
C MET A 51 3.19 2.88 -5.51
N MET A 52 3.88 1.82 -5.13
CA MET A 52 4.67 1.72 -3.92
C MET A 52 6.07 1.24 -4.25
N LEU A 53 7.03 1.58 -3.40
CA LEU A 53 8.42 1.18 -3.55
C LEU A 53 8.70 0.09 -2.52
N CYS A 54 9.13 -1.06 -2.99
CA CYS A 54 9.61 -2.14 -2.15
C CYS A 54 11.07 -1.94 -1.82
N ASN A 55 11.46 -2.27 -0.59
CA ASN A 55 12.76 -1.90 -0.02
C ASN A 55 13.79 -3.02 0.00
N GLY A 56 13.50 -4.22 -0.50
CA GLY A 56 14.56 -5.21 -0.55
C GLY A 56 15.55 -4.94 -1.69
N PRO A 57 16.68 -5.66 -1.72
CA PRO A 57 17.82 -5.28 -2.54
C PRO A 57 17.76 -5.87 -3.98
N PRO A 58 17.81 -5.07 -5.06
CA PRO A 58 17.65 -3.61 -5.10
C PRO A 58 16.17 -3.19 -4.97
N PRO A 59 15.89 -1.95 -4.51
CA PRO A 59 14.52 -1.46 -4.40
C PRO A 59 13.79 -1.52 -5.75
N HIS A 60 12.54 -1.96 -5.75
CA HIS A 60 11.75 -2.12 -6.97
C HIS A 60 10.28 -1.71 -6.76
N PRO A 61 9.58 -1.28 -7.83
CA PRO A 61 8.20 -0.85 -7.72
C PRO A 61 7.26 -2.04 -7.48
N ASP A 62 6.15 -1.76 -6.82
CA ASP A 62 4.97 -2.62 -6.72
C ASP A 62 3.71 -1.73 -6.77
N THR A 63 2.56 -2.35 -6.94
CA THR A 63 1.28 -1.69 -7.18
C THR A 63 0.22 -2.24 -6.26
N ILE A 64 -0.66 -1.37 -5.75
CA ILE A 64 -1.83 -1.81 -4.99
C ILE A 64 -2.84 -2.42 -5.97
N VAL A 65 -3.17 -3.70 -5.81
CA VAL A 65 -4.07 -4.41 -6.75
C VAL A 65 -5.48 -4.63 -6.20
N LYS A 66 -5.69 -4.38 -4.90
CA LYS A 66 -7.00 -4.46 -4.26
C LYS A 66 -7.33 -3.15 -3.54
N GLY A 67 -8.62 -2.82 -3.49
CA GLY A 67 -9.15 -1.68 -2.76
C GLY A 67 -10.57 -1.97 -2.26
N SER A 68 -11.24 -0.94 -1.76
CA SER A 68 -12.66 -0.98 -1.41
C SER A 68 -13.55 -1.22 -2.65
N ALA A 69 -14.58 -2.04 -2.50
CA ALA A 69 -15.57 -2.29 -3.54
C ALA A 69 -16.59 -1.16 -3.68
N THR A 70 -16.75 -0.32 -2.65
CA THR A 70 -17.81 0.71 -2.59
C THR A 70 -17.28 2.13 -2.49
N VAL A 71 -16.10 2.33 -1.92
CA VAL A 71 -15.52 3.66 -1.72
C VAL A 71 -14.48 3.95 -2.79
N LEU A 72 -14.75 5.02 -3.56
CA LEU A 72 -13.85 5.52 -4.59
C LEU A 72 -13.19 6.83 -4.13
N ILE A 73 -11.88 6.92 -4.28
CA ILE A 73 -11.10 8.14 -4.09
C ILE A 73 -10.50 8.52 -5.44
N GLY A 74 -10.75 9.74 -5.93
CA GLY A 74 -10.27 10.17 -7.24
C GLY A 74 -10.65 9.21 -8.38
N LYS A 75 -11.88 8.67 -8.33
CA LYS A 75 -12.45 7.69 -9.28
C LYS A 75 -11.78 6.31 -9.31
N LYS A 76 -10.94 5.98 -8.32
CA LYS A 76 -10.36 4.63 -8.16
C LYS A 76 -10.72 4.05 -6.79
N PRO A 77 -10.83 2.72 -6.65
CA PRO A 77 -11.04 2.05 -5.36
C PRO A 77 -10.06 2.53 -4.29
N ALA A 78 -10.58 2.89 -3.11
CA ALA A 78 -9.75 3.34 -1.99
C ALA A 78 -8.93 2.19 -1.39
N ALA A 79 -7.64 2.38 -1.15
CA ALA A 79 -6.79 1.37 -0.53
C ALA A 79 -6.88 1.43 1.00
N ARG A 80 -6.70 0.28 1.65
CA ARG A 80 -6.94 0.07 3.08
C ARG A 80 -5.90 -0.87 3.66
N LEU A 81 -5.79 -0.87 4.99
CA LEU A 81 -5.01 -1.86 5.70
C LEU A 81 -5.50 -3.27 5.32
N GLY A 82 -4.55 -4.09 4.90
CA GLY A 82 -4.78 -5.47 4.45
C GLY A 82 -5.11 -5.65 2.97
N ASP A 83 -5.23 -4.57 2.19
CA ASP A 83 -5.39 -4.70 0.74
C ASP A 83 -4.11 -5.25 0.09
N THR A 84 -4.29 -6.13 -0.89
CA THR A 84 -3.20 -6.89 -1.52
C THR A 84 -2.45 -6.07 -2.57
N THR A 85 -1.20 -6.47 -2.79
CA THR A 85 -0.26 -5.81 -3.70
C THR A 85 0.15 -6.75 -4.83
N GLY A 86 0.68 -6.22 -5.93
CA GLY A 86 1.00 -6.97 -7.13
C GLY A 86 2.02 -8.08 -6.90
N MET A 87 2.91 -7.91 -5.92
CA MET A 87 3.90 -8.92 -5.53
C MET A 87 3.37 -9.97 -4.54
N GLY A 88 2.05 -10.02 -4.33
CA GLY A 88 1.40 -10.94 -3.39
C GLY A 88 1.46 -10.49 -1.94
N GLY A 89 1.92 -9.26 -1.71
CA GLY A 89 1.98 -8.64 -0.39
C GLY A 89 0.67 -8.01 0.06
N MET A 90 0.74 -7.27 1.16
CA MET A 90 -0.41 -6.54 1.71
C MET A 90 0.01 -5.25 2.42
N ILE A 91 -0.88 -4.26 2.44
CA ILE A 91 -0.68 -3.01 3.18
C ILE A 91 -0.76 -3.28 4.69
N LEU A 92 0.25 -2.85 5.45
CA LEU A 92 0.37 -3.11 6.89
C LEU A 92 -0.10 -1.95 7.77
N GLN A 93 -0.22 -0.76 7.20
CA GLN A 93 -0.51 0.45 7.94
C GLN A 93 -1.66 1.22 7.30
N GLY A 94 -2.40 1.95 8.13
CA GLY A 94 -3.46 2.85 7.71
C GLY A 94 -3.65 3.97 8.71
N CYS A 95 -4.42 4.98 8.32
CA CYS A 95 -4.79 6.11 9.15
C CYS A 95 -5.81 5.68 10.22
N PRO A 96 -5.48 5.76 11.52
CA PRO A 96 -6.34 5.23 12.58
C PRO A 96 -7.67 5.98 12.74
N THR A 97 -7.78 7.19 12.20
CA THR A 97 -8.97 8.05 12.32
C THR A 97 -9.96 7.91 11.18
N VAL A 98 -9.59 7.25 10.07
CA VAL A 98 -10.44 7.10 8.90
C VAL A 98 -10.58 5.63 8.55
N ILE A 99 -11.81 5.12 8.66
CA ILE A 99 -12.16 3.73 8.42
C ILE A 99 -12.95 3.64 7.11
N ILE A 100 -12.53 2.75 6.19
CA ILE A 100 -13.15 2.60 4.88
C ILE A 100 -13.82 1.22 4.78
N GLY A 101 -15.13 1.21 4.57
CA GLY A 101 -15.94 0.00 4.37
C GLY A 101 -15.88 -0.56 2.94
N GLY A 102 -16.72 -1.57 2.69
CA GLY A 102 -16.79 -2.31 1.42
C GLY A 102 -15.55 -3.16 1.17
#